data_AF-A0A1B6C1W4-F1
#
_entry.id   AF-A0A1B6C1W4-F1
#
_cell.length_a   1.000
_cell.length_b   1.000
_cell.length_c   1.000
_cell.angle_alpha   90.00
_cell.angle_beta   90.00
_cell.angle_gamma   90.00
#
_symmetry.space_group_name_H-M   'P 1'
#
loop_
_entity.id
_entity.type
_entity.pdbx_description
1 polymer ?
#
loop_
_entity_poly.entity_id
_entity_poly.type
_entity_poly.pdbx_seq_one_letter_code
_entity_poly.pdbx_strand_id
1 'polypeptide(L)'
;MSTFNGRFHESSLGFISVDNFIEDNLNSKVFFLSHLHTDHMKGLNIHFICTLMESKRFLYCSQVTKKFLIKKLRICIGHENIIGLEDGLPTRIKIPDLPLFEVNTIPAGHCPGSVMLV
;
A
#
# COMPACT_ATOMS: atom_id res chain seq x y z
N MET A 1 -13.31 -3.62 13.20
CA MET A 1 -12.25 -4.63 12.95
C MET A 1 -12.52 -5.23 11.59
N SER A 2 -11.65 -4.99 10.60
CA SER A 2 -11.83 -5.52 9.24
C SER A 2 -11.71 -7.05 9.23
N THR A 3 -12.67 -7.73 8.60
CA THR A 3 -12.63 -9.17 8.30
C THR A 3 -11.87 -9.48 7.00
N PHE A 4 -11.63 -8.45 6.19
CA PHE A 4 -10.81 -8.57 4.98
C PHE A 4 -9.34 -8.76 5.38
N ASN A 5 -8.73 -9.86 4.92
CA ASN A 5 -7.35 -10.22 5.26
C ASN A 5 -6.31 -9.53 4.37
N GLY A 6 -6.74 -8.62 3.50
CA GLY A 6 -5.88 -7.88 2.58
C GLY A 6 -5.69 -8.52 1.22
N ARG A 7 -6.24 -9.72 0.95
CA ARG A 7 -6.11 -10.43 -0.33
C ARG A 7 -7.44 -10.51 -1.06
N PHE A 8 -7.39 -10.29 -2.37
CA PHE A 8 -8.53 -10.45 -3.26
C PHE A 8 -8.77 -11.92 -3.61
N HIS A 9 -10.03 -12.29 -3.83
CA HIS A 9 -10.38 -13.64 -4.27
C HIS A 9 -10.18 -13.80 -5.78
N GLU A 10 -10.36 -12.72 -6.52
CA GLU A 10 -10.13 -12.63 -7.95
C GLU A 10 -8.66 -12.90 -8.25
N SER A 11 -8.41 -13.94 -9.04
CA SER A 11 -7.06 -14.36 -9.41
C SER A 11 -6.29 -13.25 -10.16
N SER A 12 -6.99 -12.39 -10.89
CA SER A 12 -6.43 -11.22 -11.57
C SER A 12 -5.92 -10.14 -10.63
N LEU A 13 -6.26 -10.17 -9.34
CA LEU A 13 -5.81 -9.23 -8.32
C LEU A 13 -4.97 -9.93 -7.22
N GLY A 14 -4.72 -11.23 -7.36
CA GLY A 14 -4.04 -12.04 -6.35
C GLY A 14 -2.61 -11.59 -6.02
N PHE A 15 -1.99 -10.76 -6.87
CA PHE A 15 -0.67 -10.17 -6.65
C PHE A 15 -0.70 -8.91 -5.77
N ILE A 16 -1.87 -8.46 -5.34
CA ILE A 16 -2.07 -7.25 -4.52
C ILE A 16 -2.32 -7.63 -3.06
N SER A 17 -1.79 -6.83 -2.14
CA SER A 17 -2.20 -6.82 -0.73
C SER A 17 -2.63 -5.40 -0.31
N VAL A 18 -3.72 -5.27 0.45
CA VAL A 18 -4.23 -3.98 0.94
C VAL A 18 -4.45 -4.03 2.45
N ASP A 19 -3.96 -3.04 3.20
CA ASP A 19 -4.21 -2.81 4.64
C ASP A 19 -3.86 -3.95 5.61
N ASN A 20 -3.16 -4.97 5.11
CA ASN A 20 -2.66 -6.07 5.92
C ASN A 20 -1.35 -6.58 5.31
N PHE A 21 -0.29 -6.55 6.10
CA PHE A 21 1.10 -6.74 5.69
C PHE A 21 1.81 -7.78 6.57
N ILE A 22 1.04 -8.70 7.17
CA ILE A 22 1.59 -9.87 7.85
C ILE A 22 2.29 -10.82 6.86
N GLU A 23 3.07 -11.76 7.37
CA GLU A 23 4.03 -12.57 6.60
C GLU A 23 3.44 -13.20 5.32
N ASP A 24 2.25 -13.82 5.36
CA ASP A 24 1.63 -14.41 4.16
C ASP A 24 1.36 -13.41 3.04
N ASN A 25 1.05 -12.16 3.41
CA ASN A 25 0.78 -11.07 2.47
C ASN A 25 2.07 -10.49 1.88
N LEU A 26 3.24 -10.74 2.47
CA LEU A 26 4.55 -10.36 1.91
C LEU A 26 4.85 -11.08 0.58
N ASN A 27 4.09 -12.12 0.25
CA ASN A 27 4.16 -12.79 -1.06
C ASN A 27 3.57 -11.93 -2.20
N SER A 28 2.76 -10.91 -1.90
CA SER A 28 2.22 -9.98 -2.90
C SER A 28 3.31 -9.14 -3.56
N LYS A 29 3.05 -8.73 -4.80
CA LYS A 29 3.96 -7.90 -5.61
C LYS A 29 3.67 -6.40 -5.45
N VAL A 30 2.42 -6.06 -5.15
CA VAL A 30 1.94 -4.69 -4.96
C VAL A 30 1.30 -4.57 -3.58
N PHE A 31 1.56 -3.47 -2.89
CA PHE A 31 0.97 -3.18 -1.59
C PHE A 31 0.25 -1.84 -1.61
N PHE A 32 -0.92 -1.77 -0.99
CA PHE A 32 -1.64 -0.52 -0.77
C PHE A 32 -1.98 -0.31 0.70
N LEU A 33 -1.93 0.95 1.13
CA LEU A 33 -2.45 1.40 2.42
C LEU A 33 -3.52 2.48 2.18
N SER A 34 -4.76 2.17 2.50
CA SER A 34 -5.90 3.08 2.32
C SER A 34 -5.83 4.28 3.27
N HIS A 35 -5.44 4.05 4.53
CA HIS A 35 -5.31 5.08 5.55
C HIS A 35 -4.48 4.62 6.77
N LEU A 36 -4.14 5.56 7.66
CA LEU A 36 -3.21 5.33 8.77
C LEU A 36 -3.89 5.02 10.12
N HIS A 37 -4.79 4.02 10.15
CA HIS A 37 -5.32 3.46 11.40
C HIS A 37 -4.72 2.10 11.71
N THR A 38 -4.56 1.79 13.00
CA THR A 38 -3.80 0.62 13.47
C THR A 38 -4.36 -0.71 13.01
N ASP A 39 -5.68 -0.81 12.83
CA ASP A 39 -6.34 -2.02 12.33
C ASP A 39 -6.12 -2.27 10.83
N HIS A 40 -5.66 -1.26 10.08
CA HIS A 40 -5.24 -1.31 8.66
C HIS A 40 -3.71 -1.33 8.48
N MET A 41 -2.94 -1.43 9.56
CA MET A 41 -1.48 -1.37 9.56
C MET A 41 -0.83 -2.65 10.10
N LYS A 42 -1.57 -3.76 10.15
CA LYS A 42 -1.06 -5.03 10.67
C LYS A 42 0.17 -5.47 9.87
N GLY A 43 1.28 -5.73 10.55
CA GLY A 43 2.56 -6.08 9.90
C GLY A 43 3.32 -4.90 9.27
N LEU A 44 2.76 -3.69 9.25
CA LEU A 44 3.41 -2.51 8.68
C LEU A 44 4.41 -1.89 9.68
N ASN A 45 5.66 -2.33 9.58
CA ASN A 45 6.76 -1.92 10.46
C ASN A 45 8.07 -1.74 9.67
N ILE A 46 9.19 -1.46 10.35
CA ILE A 46 10.49 -1.28 9.68
C ILE A 46 10.94 -2.53 8.93
N HIS A 47 10.65 -3.73 9.42
CA HIS A 47 10.99 -4.97 8.71
C HIS A 47 10.27 -5.04 7.36
N PHE A 48 8.97 -4.70 7.31
CA PHE A 48 8.22 -4.58 6.05
C PHE A 48 8.89 -3.59 5.07
N ILE A 49 9.35 -2.44 5.55
CA ILE A 49 10.05 -1.45 4.71
C ILE A 49 11.36 -2.05 4.15
N CYS A 50 12.16 -2.73 4.97
CA CYS A 50 13.36 -3.43 4.50
C CYS A 50 13.02 -4.49 3.43
N THR A 51 11.95 -5.27 3.64
CA THR A 51 11.50 -6.26 2.65
C THR A 51 11.13 -5.61 1.31
N LEU A 52 10.46 -4.45 1.33
CA LEU A 52 10.16 -3.71 0.10
C LEU A 52 11.45 -3.29 -0.64
N MET A 53 12.45 -2.81 0.10
CA MET A 53 13.75 -2.41 -0.46
C MET A 53 14.46 -3.60 -1.11
N GLU A 54 14.63 -4.71 -0.39
CA GLU A 54 15.32 -5.92 -0.85
C GLU A 54 14.65 -6.53 -2.08
N SER A 55 13.31 -6.55 -2.08
CA SER A 55 12.52 -7.15 -3.15
C SER A 55 12.16 -6.20 -4.29
N LYS A 56 12.59 -4.93 -4.23
CA LYS A 56 12.26 -3.85 -5.19
C LYS A 56 10.74 -3.70 -5.40
N ARG A 57 9.98 -3.76 -4.30
CA ARG A 57 8.53 -3.59 -4.28
C ARG A 57 8.14 -2.25 -3.67
N PHE A 58 6.89 -1.87 -3.85
CA PHE A 58 6.38 -0.56 -3.45
C PHE A 58 5.09 -0.67 -2.64
N LEU A 59 4.96 0.24 -1.67
CA LEU A 59 3.73 0.54 -0.95
C LEU A 59 3.12 1.81 -1.53
N TYR A 60 1.89 1.72 -2.02
CA TYR A 60 1.14 2.84 -2.55
C TYR A 60 0.10 3.32 -1.54
N CYS A 61 0.00 4.64 -1.37
CA CYS A 61 -0.98 5.27 -0.47
C CYS A 61 -1.20 6.73 -0.90
N SER A 62 -2.07 7.49 -0.26
CA SER A 62 -2.18 8.93 -0.54
C SER A 62 -0.92 9.69 -0.13
N GLN A 63 -0.69 10.86 -0.74
CA GLN A 63 0.43 11.75 -0.34
C GLN A 63 0.42 12.11 1.15
N VAL A 64 -0.76 12.28 1.74
CA VAL A 64 -0.92 12.59 3.17
C VAL A 64 -0.53 11.38 4.03
N THR A 65 -1.03 10.19 3.68
CA THR A 65 -0.69 8.94 4.37
C THR A 65 0.81 8.65 4.30
N LYS A 66 1.46 8.86 3.15
CA LYS A 66 2.93 8.72 3.00
C LYS A 66 3.69 9.60 4.00
N LYS A 67 3.33 10.89 4.09
CA LYS A 67 4.00 11.84 4.99
C LYS A 67 3.88 11.42 6.46
N PHE A 68 2.67 11.03 6.88
CA PHE A 68 2.47 10.57 8.24
C PHE A 68 3.14 9.24 8.54
N LEU A 69 3.17 8.33 7.57
CA LEU A 69 3.79 7.02 7.75
C LEU A 69 5.30 7.13 7.96
N ILE A 70 5.99 7.91 7.12
CA ILE A 70 7.44 8.17 7.24
C ILE A 70 7.76 8.72 8.64
N LYS A 71 6.96 9.67 9.13
CA LYS A 71 7.15 10.26 10.46
C LYS A 71 6.85 9.27 11.58
N LYS A 72 5.75 8.50 11.48
CA LYS A 72 5.31 7.54 12.51
C LYS A 72 6.32 6.42 12.71
N LEU A 73 6.82 5.85 11.61
CA LEU A 73 7.80 4.76 11.66
C LEU A 73 9.25 5.23 11.75
N ARG A 74 9.50 6.56 11.72
CA ARG A 74 10.85 7.15 11.72
C ARG A 74 11.72 6.56 10.59
N ILE A 75 11.15 6.49 9.39
CA ILE A 75 11.79 5.91 8.20
C ILE A 75 12.91 6.83 7.74
N CYS A 76 14.15 6.38 7.87
CA CYS A 76 15.33 7.08 7.36
C CYS A 76 15.79 6.56 5.99
N ILE A 77 15.48 5.31 5.66
CA ILE A 77 15.82 4.60 4.41
C ILE A 77 14.59 3.85 3.88
N GLY A 78 14.46 3.66 2.57
CA GLY A 78 13.32 2.96 1.97
C GLY A 78 12.04 3.81 1.85
N HIS A 79 12.14 5.13 2.05
CA HIS A 79 11.01 6.04 1.86
C HIS A 79 10.64 6.20 0.38
N GLU A 80 11.58 5.90 -0.52
CA GLU A 80 11.42 5.77 -1.96
C GLU A 80 10.55 4.56 -2.36
N ASN A 81 10.48 3.53 -1.51
CA ASN A 81 9.58 2.40 -1.70
C ASN A 81 8.13 2.72 -1.29
N ILE A 82 7.87 3.89 -0.72
CA ILE A 82 6.53 4.36 -0.40
C ILE A 82 6.13 5.40 -1.45
N ILE A 83 5.16 5.10 -2.29
CA ILE A 83 4.68 5.96 -3.36
C ILE A 83 3.38 6.63 -2.92
N GLY A 84 3.39 7.97 -2.98
CA GLY A 84 2.20 8.77 -2.71
C GLY A 84 1.45 9.01 -4.03
N LEU A 85 0.20 8.56 -4.07
CA LEU A 85 -0.74 8.75 -5.16
C LEU A 85 -1.44 10.10 -5.02
N GLU A 86 -1.73 10.72 -6.15
CA GLU A 86 -2.48 11.97 -6.23
C GLU A 86 -3.98 11.66 -6.45
N ASP A 87 -4.83 12.31 -5.65
CA ASP A 87 -6.27 12.08 -5.68
C ASP A 87 -6.85 12.48 -7.04
N GLY A 88 -7.67 11.60 -7.62
CA GLY A 88 -8.30 11.83 -8.92
C GLY A 88 -7.38 11.70 -10.13
N LEU A 89 -6.10 11.37 -9.95
CA LEU A 89 -5.16 11.13 -11.04
C LEU A 89 -4.86 9.63 -11.20
N PRO A 90 -5.27 8.99 -12.30
CA PRO A 90 -4.97 7.59 -12.54
C PRO A 90 -3.46 7.35 -12.65
N THR A 91 -2.96 6.37 -11.89
CA THR A 91 -1.55 5.97 -11.86
C THR A 91 -1.39 4.60 -12.48
N ARG A 92 -0.60 4.53 -13.55
CA ARG A 92 -0.27 3.26 -14.22
C ARG A 92 0.88 2.56 -13.51
N ILE A 93 0.67 1.32 -13.11
CA ILE A 93 1.66 0.49 -12.42
C ILE A 93 2.07 -0.66 -13.33
N LYS A 94 3.37 -0.73 -13.62
CA LYS A 94 3.99 -1.80 -14.39
C LYS A 94 4.93 -2.59 -13.49
N ILE A 95 4.67 -3.88 -13.34
CA ILE A 95 5.52 -4.82 -12.61
C ILE A 95 5.96 -5.92 -13.58
N PRO A 96 7.21 -6.41 -13.49
CA PRO A 96 7.65 -7.56 -14.27
C PRO A 96 6.67 -8.73 -14.14
N ASP A 97 6.39 -9.39 -15.26
CA ASP A 97 5.54 -10.58 -15.32
C ASP A 97 4.07 -10.39 -14.92
N LEU A 98 3.61 -9.14 -14.76
CA LEU A 98 2.20 -8.80 -14.54
C LEU A 98 1.64 -7.92 -15.67
N PRO A 99 0.33 -8.01 -15.94
CA PRO A 99 -0.35 -7.05 -16.81
C PRO A 99 -0.17 -5.62 -16.30
N LEU A 100 -0.11 -4.67 -17.23
CA LEU A 100 -0.24 -3.26 -16.89
C LEU A 100 -1.62 -3.03 -16.26
N PHE A 101 -1.65 -2.41 -15.08
CA PHE A 101 -2.90 -2.00 -14.45
C PHE A 101 -2.81 -0.54 -14.03
N GLU A 102 -3.97 0.05 -13.82
CA GLU A 102 -4.12 1.45 -13.41
C GLU A 102 -4.84 1.47 -12.06
N VAL A 103 -4.46 2.40 -11.21
CA VAL A 103 -5.12 2.66 -9.93
C VAL A 103 -5.41 4.14 -9.81
N ASN A 104 -6.61 4.47 -9.39
CA ASN A 104 -7.01 5.82 -9.01
C ASN A 104 -7.34 5.87 -7.52
N THR A 105 -7.17 7.03 -6.93
CA THR A 105 -7.56 7.28 -5.54
C THR A 105 -8.74 8.23 -5.49
N ILE A 106 -9.74 7.88 -4.68
CA ILE A 106 -10.92 8.70 -4.43
C ILE A 106 -10.94 9.04 -2.93
N PRO A 107 -11.14 10.31 -2.53
CA PRO A 107 -11.24 10.67 -1.12
C PRO A 107 -12.32 9.87 -0.39
N ALA A 108 -11.95 9.20 0.70
CA ALA A 108 -12.88 8.35 1.47
C ALA A 108 -13.65 9.11 2.58
N GLY A 109 -13.23 10.34 2.92
CA GLY A 109 -13.89 11.16 3.95
C GLY A 109 -13.81 10.59 5.37
N HIS A 110 -12.89 9.67 5.66
CA HIS A 110 -12.78 8.98 6.96
C HIS A 110 -11.76 9.62 7.90
N CYS A 111 -10.55 9.89 7.41
CA CYS A 111 -9.51 10.60 8.15
C CYS A 111 -8.57 11.34 7.16
N PRO A 112 -7.68 12.24 7.63
CA PRO A 112 -6.71 12.87 6.74
C PRO A 112 -5.88 11.82 5.98
N GLY A 113 -5.93 11.87 4.65
CA GLY A 113 -5.26 10.93 3.76
C GLY A 113 -5.99 9.63 3.46
N SER A 114 -7.22 9.44 3.95
CA SER A 114 -8.01 8.24 3.65
C SER A 114 -8.51 8.23 2.20
N VAL A 115 -8.25 7.14 1.48
CA VAL A 115 -8.66 6.96 0.08
C VAL A 115 -9.33 5.61 -0.15
N MET A 116 -10.26 5.58 -1.10
CA MET A 116 -10.69 4.37 -1.80
C MET A 116 -9.78 4.16 -3.01
N LEU A 117 -9.55 2.90 -3.39
CA LEU A 117 -8.73 2.49 -4.52
C LEU A 117 -9.65 1.96 -5.62
N VAL A 118 -9.54 2.48 -6.84
CA VAL A 118 -10.35 2.10 -8.01
C VAL A 118 -9.46 1.72 -9.17
#